data_AF-A0A358Y3E5-F1
#
_entry.id   AF-A0A358Y3E5-F1
#
_cell.length_a   1.000
_cell.length_b   1.000
_cell.length_c   1.000
_cell.angle_alpha   90.00
_cell.angle_beta   90.00
_cell.angle_gamma   90.00
#
_symmetry.space_group_name_H-M   'P 1'
#
loop_
_entity.id
_entity.type
_entity.pdbx_description
1 polymer ?
#
loop_
_entity_poly.entity_id
_entity_poly.type
_entity_poly.pdbx_seq_one_letter_code
_entity_poly.pdbx_strand_id
1 'polypeptide(L)'
;MIDKIRLWWKFDGRYMHKEFARGVKNLWRWFPVIWKDRDWDQVYIYTMLAKKLEFQAKYIGDRGFHTEAKRDAERMQLVVKLIEMQRDEFYTLERMNYETSEHRFEPVADNPGYKEWKHETISERYDEYFAKYPRQYKKVLNGEGIFAHYREPGYVVDPTDKHRIALEIAHMNQDRCKTLLFKIMNDHIERWWD
;
A
#
# COMPACT_ATOMS: atom_id res chain seq x y z
N MET A 1 14.45 27.27 46.17
CA MET A 1 15.02 26.03 45.59
C MET A 1 14.21 24.80 45.99
N ILE A 2 13.91 24.63 47.29
CA ILE A 2 13.06 23.56 47.83
C ILE A 2 11.64 23.55 47.21
N ASP A 3 11.00 24.70 47.03
CA ASP A 3 9.66 24.77 46.42
C ASP A 3 9.63 24.30 44.95
N LYS A 4 10.71 24.56 44.20
CA LYS A 4 10.85 24.06 42.81
C LYS A 4 10.93 22.53 42.78
N ILE A 5 11.70 21.93 43.69
CA ILE A 5 11.85 20.47 43.79
C ILE A 5 10.52 19.83 44.22
N ARG A 6 9.80 20.45 45.16
CA ARG A 6 8.48 19.98 45.63
C ARG A 6 7.41 20.06 44.53
N LEU A 7 7.38 21.15 43.76
CA LEU A 7 6.47 21.32 42.63
C LEU A 7 6.80 20.29 41.52
N TRP A 8 8.08 20.14 41.17
CA TRP A 8 8.53 19.14 40.21
C TRP A 8 8.15 17.72 40.63
N TRP A 9 8.34 17.33 41.89
CA TRP A 9 7.92 16.02 42.37
C TRP A 9 6.41 15.80 42.28
N LYS A 10 5.62 16.83 42.61
CA LYS A 10 4.15 16.79 42.59
C LYS A 10 3.59 16.64 41.16
N PHE A 11 4.19 17.31 40.18
CA PHE A 11 3.67 17.35 38.81
C PHE A 11 4.32 16.32 37.88
N ASP A 12 5.62 16.06 38.04
CA ASP A 12 6.40 15.23 37.11
C ASP A 12 7.01 14.00 37.78
N GLY A 13 7.78 14.22 38.87
CA GLY A 13 8.59 13.18 39.52
C GLY A 13 7.79 11.94 39.93
N ARG A 14 6.60 12.15 40.53
CA ARG A 14 5.72 11.05 40.94
C ARG A 14 5.18 10.19 39.80
N TYR A 15 5.25 10.64 38.54
CA TYR A 15 4.77 9.92 37.37
C TYR A 15 5.88 9.33 36.51
N MET A 16 7.15 9.63 36.79
CA MET A 16 8.30 9.18 35.99
C MET A 16 8.32 7.65 35.78
N HIS A 17 8.00 6.87 36.81
CA HIS A 17 7.94 5.41 36.69
C HIS A 17 6.82 4.94 35.73
N LYS A 18 5.69 5.65 35.65
CA LYS A 18 4.60 5.35 34.72
C LYS A 18 4.99 5.72 33.29
N GLU A 19 5.64 6.86 33.10
CA GLU A 19 6.14 7.26 31.77
C GLU A 19 7.23 6.30 31.28
N PHE A 20 8.15 5.89 32.16
CA PHE A 20 9.16 4.88 31.83
C PHE A 20 8.51 3.55 31.42
N ALA A 21 7.55 3.04 32.20
CA ALA A 21 6.83 1.81 31.87
C ALA A 21 6.06 1.93 30.54
N ARG A 22 5.46 3.09 30.22
CA ARG A 22 4.83 3.37 28.93
C ARG A 22 5.85 3.35 27.79
N GLY A 23 7.04 3.92 27.99
CA GLY A 23 8.15 3.88 27.04
C GLY A 23 8.59 2.46 26.71
N VAL A 24 8.87 1.64 27.74
CA VAL A 24 9.26 0.24 27.58
C VAL A 24 8.17 -0.57 26.84
N LYS A 25 6.90 -0.38 27.21
CA LYS A 25 5.77 -1.03 26.52
C LYS A 25 5.69 -0.63 25.05
N ASN A 26 5.97 0.64 24.73
CA ASN A 26 6.02 1.11 23.35
C ASN A 26 7.16 0.48 22.56
N LEU A 27 8.37 0.41 23.14
CA LEU A 27 9.53 -0.25 22.51
C LEU A 27 9.24 -1.72 22.23
N TRP A 28 8.71 -2.46 23.21
CA TRP A 28 8.35 -3.87 23.03
C TRP A 28 7.28 -4.06 21.95
N ARG A 29 6.28 -3.18 21.91
CA ARG A 29 5.22 -3.21 20.89
C ARG A 29 5.75 -2.95 19.47
N TRP A 30 6.71 -2.04 19.31
CA TRP A 30 7.31 -1.71 18.02
C TRP A 30 8.44 -2.67 17.61
N PHE A 31 9.03 -3.39 18.56
CA PHE A 31 10.19 -4.24 18.33
C PHE A 31 10.07 -5.18 17.11
N PRO A 32 8.97 -5.94 16.91
CA PRO A 32 8.89 -6.84 15.76
C PRO A 32 8.87 -6.13 14.41
N VAL A 33 8.37 -4.88 14.36
CA VAL A 33 8.28 -4.07 13.14
C VAL A 33 9.65 -3.47 12.84
N ILE A 34 10.26 -2.80 13.82
CA ILE A 34 11.58 -2.17 13.68
C ILE A 34 12.66 -3.20 13.34
N TRP A 35 12.60 -4.39 13.94
CA TRP A 35 13.58 -5.45 13.67
C TRP A 35 13.62 -5.88 12.19
N LYS A 36 12.45 -5.86 11.53
CA LYS A 36 12.31 -6.24 10.12
C LYS A 36 12.51 -5.08 9.15
N ASP A 37 12.57 -3.85 9.66
CA ASP A 37 12.66 -2.63 8.86
C ASP A 37 13.99 -2.51 8.11
N ARG A 38 13.96 -1.97 6.89
CA ARG A 38 15.15 -1.67 6.08
C ARG A 38 14.94 -0.36 5.35
N ASP A 39 16.04 0.31 5.00
CA ASP A 39 16.01 1.63 4.35
C ASP A 39 15.91 1.57 2.81
N TRP A 40 15.92 0.37 2.23
CA TRP A 40 15.77 0.17 0.79
C TRP A 40 14.32 -0.22 0.49
N ASP A 41 13.66 0.39 -0.51
CA ASP A 41 12.28 0.12 -0.95
C ASP A 41 11.14 0.82 -0.14
N GLN A 42 10.12 1.30 -0.84
CA GLN A 42 8.90 1.91 -0.29
C GLN A 42 8.07 0.97 0.60
N VAL A 43 8.22 -0.36 0.46
CA VAL A 43 7.49 -1.37 1.25
C VAL A 43 7.66 -1.15 2.76
N TYR A 44 8.85 -0.72 3.19
CA TYR A 44 9.16 -0.45 4.60
C TYR A 44 8.46 0.81 5.11
N ILE A 45 8.42 1.88 4.31
CA ILE A 45 7.66 3.10 4.61
C ILE A 45 6.18 2.78 4.81
N TYR A 46 5.60 2.00 3.90
CA TYR A 46 4.21 1.56 4.00
C TYR A 46 3.96 0.72 5.26
N THR A 47 4.85 -0.22 5.57
CA THR A 47 4.73 -1.08 6.76
C THR A 47 4.74 -0.26 8.05
N MET A 48 5.64 0.72 8.17
CA MET A 48 5.73 1.61 9.31
C MET A 48 4.48 2.48 9.46
N LEU A 49 4.01 3.08 8.37
CA LEU A 49 2.82 3.92 8.35
C LEU A 49 1.56 3.14 8.73
N ALA A 50 1.35 1.95 8.14
CA ALA A 50 0.24 1.07 8.46
C ALA A 50 0.24 0.71 9.95
N LYS A 51 1.38 0.30 10.52
CA LYS A 51 1.47 -0.03 11.94
C LYS A 51 1.21 1.14 12.87
N LYS A 52 1.65 2.35 12.51
CA LYS A 52 1.34 3.55 13.28
C LYS A 52 -0.17 3.81 13.34
N LEU A 53 -0.84 3.70 12.19
CA LEU A 53 -2.28 3.91 12.06
C LEU A 53 -3.09 2.82 12.77
N GLU A 54 -2.70 1.55 12.69
CA GLU A 54 -3.33 0.47 13.46
C GLU A 54 -3.30 0.77 14.97
N PHE A 55 -2.14 1.20 15.49
CA PHE A 55 -2.00 1.53 16.90
C PHE A 55 -2.84 2.73 17.31
N GLN A 56 -2.92 3.75 16.45
CA GLN A 56 -3.71 4.94 16.70
C GLN A 56 -5.21 4.65 16.63
N ALA A 57 -5.66 3.90 15.62
CA ALA A 57 -7.04 3.47 15.44
C ALA A 57 -7.54 2.66 16.63
N LYS A 58 -6.72 1.70 17.11
CA LYS A 58 -7.04 0.94 18.32
C LYS A 58 -7.10 1.85 19.55
N TYR A 59 -6.13 2.75 19.71
CA TYR A 59 -6.06 3.63 20.87
C TYR A 59 -7.29 4.55 20.99
N ILE A 60 -7.70 5.16 19.88
CA ILE A 60 -8.83 6.11 19.80
C ILE A 60 -10.16 5.35 19.84
N GLY A 61 -10.30 4.32 19.00
CA GLY A 61 -11.54 3.54 18.88
C GLY A 61 -11.95 2.85 20.19
N ASP A 62 -10.98 2.31 20.94
CA ASP A 62 -11.26 1.63 22.21
C ASP A 62 -11.69 2.61 23.32
N ARG A 63 -11.30 3.88 23.22
CA ARG A 63 -11.49 4.87 24.31
C ARG A 63 -12.63 5.83 24.08
N GLY A 64 -13.01 6.09 22.82
CA GLY A 64 -14.15 6.94 22.52
C GLY A 64 -14.02 8.36 23.06
N PHE A 65 -12.80 8.93 23.05
CA PHE A 65 -12.54 10.24 23.66
C PHE A 65 -13.23 11.42 22.96
N HIS A 66 -13.68 11.23 21.73
CA HIS A 66 -14.41 12.22 20.94
C HIS A 66 -15.59 11.55 20.22
N THR A 67 -16.52 12.39 19.75
CA THR A 67 -17.81 11.95 19.18
C THR A 67 -17.65 11.08 17.94
N GLU A 68 -16.62 11.33 17.12
CA GLU A 68 -16.34 10.58 15.90
C GLU A 68 -15.27 9.48 16.06
N ALA A 69 -14.79 9.18 17.27
CA ALA A 69 -13.67 8.26 17.52
C ALA A 69 -13.77 6.90 16.80
N LYS A 70 -14.97 6.30 16.76
CA LYS A 70 -15.19 5.04 16.03
C LYS A 70 -15.04 5.24 14.52
N ARG A 71 -15.61 6.32 13.99
CA ARG A 71 -15.58 6.64 12.56
C ARG A 71 -14.16 6.96 12.10
N ASP A 72 -13.38 7.64 12.93
CA ASP A 72 -11.98 7.92 12.63
C ASP A 72 -11.09 6.68 12.73
N ALA A 73 -11.35 5.80 13.71
CA ALA A 73 -10.70 4.49 13.74
C ALA A 73 -11.03 3.66 12.48
N GLU A 74 -12.28 3.65 12.00
CA GLU A 74 -12.66 3.01 10.74
C GLU A 74 -11.91 3.60 9.54
N ARG A 75 -11.82 4.94 9.45
CA ARG A 75 -11.07 5.64 8.39
C ARG A 75 -9.59 5.25 8.41
N MET A 76 -8.96 5.20 9.58
CA MET A 76 -7.57 4.75 9.72
C MET A 76 -7.40 3.30 9.28
N GLN A 77 -8.33 2.40 9.66
CA GLN A 77 -8.27 0.99 9.24
C GLN A 77 -8.48 0.84 7.72
N LEU A 78 -9.31 1.67 7.11
CA LEU A 78 -9.43 1.74 5.65
C LEU A 78 -8.11 2.18 5.01
N VAL A 79 -7.45 3.19 5.56
CA VAL A 79 -6.13 3.64 5.11
C VAL A 79 -5.09 2.53 5.25
N VAL A 80 -5.07 1.80 6.38
CA VAL A 80 -4.20 0.62 6.57
C VAL A 80 -4.42 -0.41 5.48
N LYS A 81 -5.69 -0.76 5.18
CA LYS A 81 -6.02 -1.71 4.12
C LYS A 81 -5.53 -1.25 2.74
N LEU A 82 -5.67 0.03 2.42
CA LEU A 82 -5.18 0.60 1.17
C LEU A 82 -3.65 0.61 1.10
N ILE A 83 -2.97 0.84 2.22
CA ILE A 83 -1.50 0.71 2.32
C ILE A 83 -1.07 -0.73 2.04
N GLU A 84 -1.73 -1.71 2.63
CA GLU A 84 -1.42 -3.13 2.40
C GLU A 84 -1.62 -3.52 0.94
N MET A 85 -2.73 -3.10 0.32
CA MET A 85 -2.95 -3.30 -1.12
C MET A 85 -1.87 -2.62 -1.97
N GLN A 86 -1.39 -1.43 -1.55
CA GLN A 86 -0.35 -0.72 -2.27
C GLN A 86 1.01 -1.42 -2.16
N ARG A 87 1.34 -1.86 -0.94
CA ARG A 87 2.56 -2.58 -0.60
C ARG A 87 2.66 -3.91 -1.32
N ASP A 88 1.55 -4.65 -1.38
CA ASP A 88 1.50 -6.00 -1.94
C ASP A 88 1.23 -6.00 -3.46
N GLU A 89 1.29 -4.82 -4.09
CA GLU A 89 1.01 -4.62 -5.52
C GLU A 89 -0.30 -5.29 -5.99
N PHE A 90 -1.31 -5.27 -5.13
CA PHE A 90 -2.50 -6.11 -5.24
C PHE A 90 -3.17 -6.01 -6.61
N TYR A 91 -3.41 -4.79 -7.11
CA TYR A 91 -4.05 -4.61 -8.41
C TYR A 91 -3.11 -4.87 -9.58
N THR A 92 -1.80 -4.60 -9.43
CA THR A 92 -0.80 -4.87 -10.47
C THR A 92 -0.71 -6.37 -10.76
N LEU A 93 -0.73 -7.20 -9.70
CA LEU A 93 -0.62 -8.65 -9.78
C LEU A 93 -1.96 -9.34 -10.07
N GLU A 94 -3.10 -8.68 -9.81
CA GLU A 94 -4.43 -9.27 -9.99
C GLU A 94 -4.65 -9.87 -11.39
N ARG A 95 -4.14 -9.20 -12.42
CA ARG A 95 -4.24 -9.66 -13.83
C ARG A 95 -3.66 -11.06 -14.03
N MET A 96 -2.64 -11.44 -13.24
CA MET A 96 -1.97 -12.74 -13.37
C MET A 96 -2.91 -13.90 -13.02
N ASN A 97 -4.01 -13.66 -12.28
CA ASN A 97 -5.03 -14.66 -12.01
C ASN A 97 -5.89 -15.01 -13.26
N TYR A 98 -5.76 -14.22 -14.32
CA TYR A 98 -6.49 -14.37 -15.59
C TYR A 98 -5.59 -14.88 -16.72
N GLU A 99 -4.35 -15.24 -16.42
CA GLU A 99 -3.41 -15.81 -17.39
C GLU A 99 -2.78 -17.07 -16.81
N THR A 100 -2.62 -18.09 -17.64
CA THR A 100 -1.76 -19.23 -17.36
C THR A 100 -0.65 -19.22 -18.38
N SER A 101 0.58 -19.23 -17.89
CA SER A 101 1.78 -19.23 -18.72
C SER A 101 2.79 -20.26 -18.25
N GLU A 102 3.58 -20.75 -19.19
CA GLU A 102 4.73 -21.59 -18.93
C GLU A 102 6.01 -20.75 -19.00
N HIS A 103 6.95 -21.08 -18.13
CA HIS A 103 8.28 -20.50 -18.11
C HIS A 103 9.32 -21.61 -18.16
N ARG A 104 10.22 -21.55 -19.15
CA ARG A 104 11.31 -22.52 -19.30
C ARG A 104 12.64 -21.82 -19.54
N PHE A 105 13.71 -22.45 -19.09
CA PHE A 105 15.07 -21.96 -19.28
C PHE A 105 15.79 -22.88 -20.27
N GLU A 106 16.04 -22.38 -21.47
CA GLU A 106 16.67 -23.13 -22.56
C GLU A 106 18.15 -22.71 -22.68
N PRO A 107 19.09 -23.62 -22.97
CA PRO A 107 20.48 -23.24 -23.20
C PRO A 107 20.61 -22.36 -24.44
N VAL A 108 21.48 -21.34 -24.37
CA VAL A 108 21.79 -20.51 -25.54
C VAL A 108 22.75 -21.29 -26.43
N ALA A 109 22.37 -21.51 -27.69
CA ALA A 109 23.12 -22.34 -28.64
C ALA A 109 24.61 -21.94 -28.74
N ASP A 110 24.89 -20.63 -28.75
CA ASP A 110 26.23 -20.08 -28.93
C ASP A 110 26.99 -19.86 -27.60
N ASN A 111 26.34 -20.05 -26.45
CA ASN A 111 26.97 -19.86 -25.15
C ASN A 111 26.36 -20.76 -24.07
N PRO A 112 26.87 -21.99 -23.90
CA PRO A 112 26.32 -22.99 -22.98
C PRO A 112 26.32 -22.56 -21.50
N GLY A 113 27.08 -21.52 -21.14
CA GLY A 113 27.10 -20.94 -19.79
C GLY A 113 25.86 -20.12 -19.45
N TYR A 114 25.05 -19.75 -20.45
CA TYR A 114 23.84 -18.95 -20.29
C TYR A 114 22.59 -19.75 -20.65
N LYS A 115 21.49 -19.38 -20.00
CA LYS A 115 20.16 -19.87 -20.31
C LYS A 115 19.26 -18.71 -20.70
N GLU A 116 18.49 -18.87 -21.76
CA GLU A 116 17.44 -17.96 -22.18
C GLU A 116 16.15 -18.31 -21.45
N TRP A 117 15.49 -17.30 -20.88
CA TRP A 117 14.15 -17.46 -20.33
C TRP A 117 13.13 -17.34 -21.45
N LYS A 118 12.37 -18.41 -21.68
CA LYS A 118 11.22 -18.43 -22.59
C LYS A 118 9.95 -18.32 -21.77
N HIS A 119 9.02 -17.53 -22.29
CA HIS A 119 7.68 -17.35 -21.74
C HIS A 119 6.66 -17.65 -22.84
N GLU A 120 5.70 -18.51 -22.51
CA GLU A 120 4.64 -18.91 -23.42
C GLU A 120 3.29 -18.85 -22.69
N THR A 121 2.35 -18.07 -23.21
CA THR A 121 0.99 -18.00 -22.68
C THR A 121 0.21 -19.23 -23.13
N ILE A 122 -0.22 -20.07 -22.17
CA ILE A 122 -1.00 -21.29 -22.43
C ILE A 122 -2.47 -20.93 -22.65
N SER A 123 -3.03 -20.07 -21.79
CA SER A 123 -4.42 -19.64 -21.88
C SER A 123 -4.64 -18.33 -21.14
N GLU A 124 -5.61 -17.54 -21.60
CA GLU A 124 -5.99 -16.26 -21.00
C GLU A 124 -7.51 -16.14 -20.84
N ARG A 125 -7.94 -15.34 -19.86
CA ARG A 125 -9.33 -15.00 -19.58
C ARG A 125 -9.49 -13.49 -19.32
N TYR A 126 -8.74 -12.66 -20.05
CA TYR A 126 -8.71 -11.22 -19.84
C TYR A 126 -10.04 -10.53 -20.13
N ASP A 127 -10.91 -11.10 -20.96
CA ASP A 127 -12.26 -10.55 -21.16
C ASP A 127 -13.07 -10.53 -19.85
N GLU A 128 -12.90 -11.53 -18.97
CA GLU A 128 -13.50 -11.53 -17.62
C GLU A 128 -12.93 -10.40 -16.77
N TYR A 129 -11.62 -10.16 -16.87
CA TYR A 129 -10.94 -9.07 -16.16
C TYR A 129 -11.38 -7.69 -16.66
N PHE A 130 -11.57 -7.52 -17.97
CA PHE A 130 -12.09 -6.28 -18.57
C PHE A 130 -13.53 -6.02 -18.16
N ALA A 131 -14.36 -7.08 -18.08
CA ALA A 131 -15.73 -6.99 -17.60
C ALA A 131 -15.80 -6.58 -16.11
N LYS A 132 -14.80 -6.95 -15.31
CA LYS A 132 -14.66 -6.49 -13.92
C LYS A 132 -14.34 -4.98 -13.81
N TYR A 133 -13.56 -4.45 -14.76
CA TYR A 133 -13.12 -3.05 -14.78
C TYR A 133 -13.54 -2.29 -16.05
N PRO A 134 -14.85 -2.19 -16.36
CA PRO A 134 -15.32 -1.71 -17.66
C PRO A 134 -15.01 -0.23 -17.89
N ARG A 135 -14.92 0.57 -16.81
CA ARG A 135 -14.57 1.99 -16.90
C ARG A 135 -13.09 2.18 -17.23
N GLN A 136 -12.21 1.39 -16.62
CA GLN A 136 -10.76 1.45 -16.87
C GLN A 136 -10.46 0.93 -18.26
N TYR A 137 -11.10 -0.17 -18.68
CA TYR A 137 -11.00 -0.68 -20.03
C TYR A 137 -11.33 0.39 -21.09
N LYS A 138 -12.45 1.09 -20.94
CA LYS A 138 -12.81 2.21 -21.83
C LYS A 138 -11.76 3.33 -21.84
N LYS A 139 -11.22 3.67 -20.68
CA LYS A 139 -10.18 4.71 -20.54
C LYS A 139 -8.89 4.32 -21.27
N VAL A 140 -8.46 3.06 -21.12
CA VAL A 140 -7.29 2.53 -21.82
C VAL A 140 -7.49 2.57 -23.33
N LEU A 141 -8.65 2.11 -23.83
CA LEU A 141 -8.97 2.17 -25.27
C LEU A 141 -9.01 3.61 -25.82
N ASN A 142 -9.37 4.59 -24.99
CA ASN A 142 -9.34 6.00 -25.33
C ASN A 142 -7.93 6.63 -25.25
N GLY A 143 -6.90 5.83 -25.00
CA GLY A 143 -5.52 6.29 -24.95
C GLY A 143 -5.04 6.78 -23.58
N GLU A 144 -5.83 6.63 -22.50
CA GLU A 144 -5.31 6.79 -21.13
C GLU A 144 -4.45 5.56 -20.73
N GLY A 145 -3.71 5.66 -19.62
CA GLY A 145 -2.93 4.53 -19.05
C GLY A 145 -1.47 4.88 -18.77
N ILE A 146 -0.72 3.95 -18.18
CA ILE A 146 0.68 4.15 -17.79
C ILE A 146 1.59 4.45 -18.99
N PHE A 147 1.25 3.92 -20.17
CA PHE A 147 2.01 4.14 -21.40
C PHE A 147 1.57 5.36 -22.20
N ALA A 148 0.57 6.13 -21.73
CA ALA A 148 0.00 7.24 -22.49
C ALA A 148 1.04 8.28 -22.92
N HIS A 149 2.03 8.57 -22.06
CA HIS A 149 3.07 9.56 -22.35
C HIS A 149 4.10 9.11 -23.39
N TYR A 150 4.19 7.82 -23.68
CA TYR A 150 5.10 7.24 -24.69
C TYR A 150 4.42 7.05 -26.05
N ARG A 151 3.13 7.36 -26.16
CA ARG A 151 2.36 7.20 -27.39
C ARG A 151 2.53 8.42 -28.29
N GLU A 152 2.69 8.18 -29.58
CA GLU A 152 2.66 9.24 -30.58
C GLU A 152 1.25 9.84 -30.67
N PRO A 153 1.11 11.13 -31.03
CA PRO A 153 -0.18 11.74 -31.30
C PRO A 153 -0.98 10.94 -32.35
N GLY A 154 -2.20 10.52 -32.00
CA GLY A 154 -3.04 9.70 -32.88
C GLY A 154 -2.81 8.18 -32.75
N TYR A 155 -1.95 7.73 -31.84
CA TYR A 155 -1.81 6.32 -31.51
C TYR A 155 -3.14 5.72 -31.05
N VAL A 156 -3.54 4.63 -31.69
CA VAL A 156 -4.73 3.85 -31.32
C VAL A 156 -4.27 2.60 -30.58
N VAL A 157 -4.85 2.35 -29.39
CA VAL A 157 -4.59 1.11 -28.66
C VAL A 157 -5.20 -0.04 -29.45
N ASP A 158 -4.37 -1.01 -29.84
CA ASP A 158 -4.81 -2.24 -30.48
C ASP A 158 -5.68 -3.05 -29.50
N PRO A 159 -6.99 -3.23 -29.75
CA PRO A 159 -7.87 -4.00 -28.88
C PRO A 159 -7.51 -5.48 -28.80
N THR A 160 -6.69 -5.99 -29.73
CA THR A 160 -6.24 -7.38 -29.75
C THR A 160 -5.08 -7.65 -28.79
N ASP A 161 -4.33 -6.62 -28.38
CA ASP A 161 -3.27 -6.71 -27.37
C ASP A 161 -3.86 -6.72 -25.95
N LYS A 162 -4.58 -7.81 -25.63
CA LYS A 162 -5.28 -7.96 -24.35
C LYS A 162 -4.33 -7.94 -23.16
N HIS A 163 -3.14 -8.53 -23.29
CA HIS A 163 -2.15 -8.53 -22.21
C HIS A 163 -1.74 -7.09 -21.84
N ARG A 164 -1.44 -6.25 -22.83
CA ARG A 164 -1.13 -4.84 -22.58
C ARG A 164 -2.30 -4.09 -21.96
N ILE A 165 -3.52 -4.30 -22.46
CA ILE A 165 -4.71 -3.64 -21.91
C ILE A 165 -4.92 -4.06 -20.44
N ALA A 166 -4.74 -5.34 -20.11
CA ALA A 166 -4.84 -5.84 -18.74
C ALA A 166 -3.78 -5.22 -17.82
N LEU A 167 -2.54 -5.12 -18.30
CA LEU A 167 -1.44 -4.45 -17.61
C LEU A 167 -1.77 -2.97 -17.33
N GLU A 168 -2.26 -2.23 -18.31
CA GLU A 168 -2.60 -0.82 -18.14
C GLU A 168 -3.75 -0.62 -17.14
N ILE A 169 -4.80 -1.46 -17.21
CA ILE A 169 -5.90 -1.44 -16.22
C ILE A 169 -5.38 -1.72 -14.81
N ALA A 170 -4.50 -2.71 -14.67
CA ALA A 170 -3.89 -3.08 -13.39
C ALA A 170 -3.12 -1.90 -12.77
N HIS A 171 -2.24 -1.25 -13.54
CA HIS A 171 -1.53 -0.05 -13.10
C HIS A 171 -2.47 1.11 -12.76
N MET A 172 -3.48 1.38 -13.59
CA MET A 172 -4.47 2.42 -13.31
C MET A 172 -5.22 2.17 -11.99
N ASN A 173 -5.57 0.92 -11.69
CA ASN A 173 -6.23 0.57 -10.44
C ASN A 173 -5.29 0.70 -9.23
N GLN A 174 -4.03 0.32 -9.37
CA GLN A 174 -3.01 0.51 -8.35
C GLN A 174 -2.82 2.02 -8.05
N ASP A 175 -2.73 2.86 -9.09
CA ASP A 175 -2.63 4.31 -8.90
C ASP A 175 -3.87 4.90 -8.24
N ARG A 176 -5.08 4.43 -8.60
CA ARG A 176 -6.32 4.85 -7.93
C ARG A 176 -6.33 4.47 -6.44
N CYS A 177 -5.81 3.29 -6.09
CA CYS A 177 -5.65 2.86 -4.71
C CYS A 177 -4.74 3.83 -3.94
N LYS A 178 -3.56 4.13 -4.50
CA LYS A 178 -2.61 5.12 -3.96
C LYS A 178 -3.24 6.52 -3.83
N THR A 179 -3.97 6.99 -4.84
CA THR A 179 -4.65 8.30 -4.78
C THR A 179 -5.70 8.33 -3.67
N LEU A 180 -6.53 7.30 -3.54
CA LEU A 180 -7.54 7.23 -2.49
C LEU A 180 -6.90 7.17 -1.10
N LEU A 181 -5.83 6.39 -0.96
CA LEU A 181 -5.04 6.28 0.26
C LEU A 181 -4.59 7.67 0.75
N PHE A 182 -3.84 8.40 -0.09
CA PHE A 182 -3.30 9.69 0.30
C PHE A 182 -4.39 10.76 0.43
N LYS A 183 -5.48 10.68 -0.33
CA LYS A 183 -6.62 11.58 -0.16
C LYS A 183 -7.26 11.45 1.22
N ILE A 184 -7.57 10.24 1.67
CA ILE A 184 -8.20 10.03 2.99
C ILE A 184 -7.26 10.50 4.11
N MET A 185 -5.97 10.22 3.99
CA MET A 185 -4.99 10.71 4.96
C MET A 185 -4.96 12.25 4.98
N ASN A 186 -4.79 12.89 3.83
CA ASN A 186 -4.75 14.34 3.70
C ASN A 186 -5.99 15.02 4.30
N ASP A 187 -7.18 14.49 4.00
CA ASP A 187 -8.44 15.12 4.39
C ASP A 187 -8.76 14.95 5.89
N HIS A 188 -8.15 13.98 6.58
CA HIS A 188 -8.60 13.58 7.92
C HIS A 188 -7.51 13.42 8.98
N ILE A 189 -6.21 13.41 8.63
CA ILE A 189 -5.15 13.06 9.58
C ILE A 189 -5.07 13.99 10.80
N GLU A 190 -5.37 15.27 10.62
CA GLU A 190 -5.30 16.28 11.68
C GLU A 190 -6.44 16.16 12.69
N ARG A 191 -7.66 15.88 12.21
CA ARG A 191 -8.88 15.79 13.04
C ARG A 191 -9.09 14.45 13.71
N TRP A 192 -8.27 13.45 13.40
CA TRP A 192 -8.44 12.10 13.92
C TRP A 192 -8.36 11.98 15.45
N TRP A 193 -7.90 13.02 16.13
CA TRP A 193 -7.86 13.09 17.59
C TRP A 193 -8.87 14.08 18.20
N ASP A 194 -9.54 14.88 17.36
CA ASP A 194 -10.48 15.95 17.74
C ASP A 194 -11.92 15.42 17.86
#